data_AF-A0A352XV88-F1
#
_entry.id   AF-A0A352XV88-F1
#
_cell.length_a   1.000
_cell.length_b   1.000
_cell.length_c   1.000
_cell.angle_alpha   90.00
_cell.angle_beta   90.00
_cell.angle_gamma   90.00
#
_symmetry.space_group_name_H-M   'P 1'
#
loop_
_entity.id
_entity.type
_entity.pdbx_description
1 polymer ?
#
loop_
_entity_poly.entity_id
_entity_poly.type
_entity_poly.pdbx_seq_one_letter_code
_entity_poly.pdbx_strand_id
1 'polypeptide(L)' 'MRRLQAWQYLIVIFIVFWVIFATVLIITAFPFYVISIALTTTAMLSLLIIVLAWAYQNNY' A
#
# COMPACT_ATOMS: atom_id res chain seq x y z
N MET A 1 -15.11 -22.54 2.10
CA MET A 1 -13.97 -21.59 2.20
C MET A 1 -14.25 -20.43 1.26
N ARG A 2 -14.73 -19.28 1.77
CA ARG A 2 -14.93 -18.08 0.95
C ARG A 2 -13.52 -17.58 0.58
N ARG A 3 -13.01 -17.95 -0.60
CA ARG A 3 -11.65 -17.58 -1.03
C ARG A 3 -11.60 -16.06 -1.15
N LEU A 4 -11.05 -15.40 -0.14
CA LEU A 4 -10.69 -13.99 -0.24
C LEU A 4 -9.78 -13.82 -1.46
N GLN A 5 -10.10 -12.83 -2.26
CA GLN A 5 -9.44 -12.53 -3.52
C GLN A 5 -8.05 -11.93 -3.22
N ALA A 6 -7.06 -12.17 -4.10
CA ALA A 6 -5.67 -11.79 -3.81
C ALA A 6 -5.51 -10.29 -3.54
N TRP A 7 -6.27 -9.45 -4.25
CA TRP A 7 -6.31 -8.00 -4.04
C TRP A 7 -6.82 -7.60 -2.64
N GLN A 8 -7.67 -8.40 -2.00
CA GLN A 8 -8.18 -8.13 -0.66
C GLN A 8 -7.10 -8.33 0.40
N TYR A 9 -6.27 -9.37 0.27
CA TYR A 9 -5.12 -9.57 1.14
C TYR A 9 -4.09 -8.45 0.97
N LEU A 10 -3.85 -8.00 -0.28
CA LEU A 10 -2.95 -6.90 -0.56
C LEU A 10 -3.39 -5.60 0.10
N ILE A 11 -4.70 -5.29 0.11
CA ILE A 11 -5.22 -4.11 0.82
C ILE A 11 -4.87 -4.18 2.32
N VAL A 12 -5.10 -5.31 2.98
CA VAL A 12 -4.82 -5.46 4.41
C VAL A 12 -3.32 -5.26 4.69
N ILE A 13 -2.47 -5.89 3.88
CA ILE A 13 -1.00 -5.76 4.01
C ILE A 13 -0.57 -4.30 3.81
N PHE A 14 -1.10 -3.62 2.79
CA PHE A 14 -0.77 -2.22 2.55
C PHE A 14 -1.25 -1.32 3.68
N ILE A 15 -2.45 -1.52 4.23
CA ILE A 15 -2.92 -0.75 5.40
C ILE A 15 -1.94 -0.90 6.57
N VAL A 16 -1.53 -2.13 6.90
CA VAL A 16 -0.57 -2.37 7.99
C VAL A 16 0.77 -1.69 7.70
N PHE A 17 1.29 -1.82 6.47
CA PHE A 17 2.50 -1.13 6.04
C PHE A 17 2.38 0.39 6.21
N TRP A 18 1.26 0.99 5.80
CA TRP A 18 1.01 2.42 5.89
C TRP A 18 1.00 2.93 7.34
N VAL A 19 0.37 2.18 8.27
CA VAL A 19 0.38 2.53 9.70
C VAL A 19 1.80 2.51 10.26
N ILE A 20 2.57 1.46 9.98
CA ILE A 20 3.95 1.33 10.45
C ILE A 20 4.80 2.45 9.87
N PHE A 21 4.71 2.68 8.56
CA PHE A 21 5.49 3.67 7.85
C PHE A 21 5.20 5.09 8.35
N ALA A 22 3.92 5.47 8.48
CA ALA A 22 3.54 6.77 9.05
C ALA A 22 4.05 6.94 10.49
N THR A 23 3.99 5.90 11.32
CA THR A 23 4.49 5.93 12.70
C THR A 23 6.00 6.21 12.75
N VAL A 24 6.79 5.51 11.92
CA VAL A 24 8.25 5.72 11.85
C VAL A 24 8.57 7.15 11.43
N LEU A 25 7.84 7.68 10.44
CA LEU A 25 8.05 9.02 9.93
C LEU A 25 7.80 10.11 10.97
N ILE A 26 6.77 9.94 11.81
CA ILE A 26 6.47 10.86 12.92
C ILE A 26 7.58 10.82 13.98
N ILE A 27 8.07 9.64 14.34
CA ILE A 27 9.07 9.47 15.41
C ILE A 27 10.45 9.99 15.00
N THR A 28 10.82 9.79 13.74
CA THR A 28 12.19 10.06 13.27
C THR A 28 12.43 11.51 12.84
N ALA A 29 11.40 12.37 12.90
CA ALA A 29 11.47 13.79 12.52
C ALA A 29 12.14 14.01 11.14
N PHE A 30 11.90 13.09 10.20
CA PHE A 30 12.51 13.14 8.87
C PHE A 30 12.08 14.40 8.09
N PRO A 31 12.89 14.87 7.13
CA PRO A 31 12.54 16.03 6.32
C PRO A 31 11.20 15.83 5.58
N PHE A 32 10.24 16.72 5.81
CA PHE A 32 8.87 16.62 5.29
C PHE A 32 8.80 16.40 3.76
N TYR A 33 9.72 17.02 3.01
CA TYR A 33 9.78 16.87 1.55
C TYR A 33 10.11 15.43 1.12
N VAL A 34 11.08 14.80 1.80
CA VAL A 34 11.48 13.41 1.53
C VAL A 34 10.34 12.46 1.90
N ILE A 35 9.69 12.72 3.04
CA ILE A 35 8.53 11.97 3.49
C ILE A 35 7.39 12.05 2.47
N SER A 36 7.07 13.25 2.01
CA SER A 36 5.97 13.47 1.06
C SER A 36 6.21 12.75 -0.26
N ILE A 37 7.44 12.81 -0.80
CA ILE A 37 7.78 12.07 -2.01
C ILE A 37 7.66 10.57 -1.77
N ALA A 38 8.24 10.04 -0.68
CA ALA A 38 8.19 8.62 -0.37
C ALA A 38 6.75 8.12 -0.18
N LEU A 39 5.91 8.83 0.57
CA LEU A 39 4.51 8.49 0.75
C LEU A 39 3.78 8.47 -0.60
N THR A 40 4.00 9.48 -1.44
CA THR A 40 3.31 9.61 -2.73
C THR A 40 3.71 8.49 -3.70
N THR A 41 5.01 8.20 -3.85
CA THR A 41 5.46 7.09 -4.71
C THR A 41 4.99 5.75 -4.19
N THR A 42 5.08 5.51 -2.88
CA THR A 42 4.65 4.23 -2.30
C THR A 42 3.14 4.04 -2.42
N ALA A 43 2.34 5.12 -2.28
CA ALA A 43 0.89 5.08 -2.49
C ALA A 43 0.54 4.68 -3.92
N MET A 44 1.19 5.31 -4.89
CA MET A 44 0.97 5.03 -6.32
C MET A 44 1.33 3.58 -6.67
N LEU A 45 2.46 3.06 -6.16
CA LEU A 45 2.87 1.68 -6.37
C LEU A 45 1.90 0.68 -5.70
N SER A 46 1.46 0.95 -4.47
CA SER A 46 0.47 0.11 -3.77
C SER A 46 -0.84 0.01 -4.55
N LEU A 47 -1.35 1.15 -5.04
CA LEU A 47 -2.57 1.20 -5.85
C LEU A 47 -2.40 0.42 -7.17
N LEU A 48 -1.28 0.61 -7.86
CA LEU A 48 -0.99 -0.10 -9.10
C LEU A 48 -0.96 -1.62 -8.90
N ILE A 49 -0.37 -2.10 -7.81
CA ILE A 49 -0.34 -3.53 -7.46
C ILE A 49 -1.75 -4.07 -7.19
N ILE A 50 -2.58 -3.33 -6.44
CA ILE A 50 -3.97 -3.71 -6.18
C ILE A 50 -4.77 -3.80 -7.49
N VAL A 51 -4.64 -2.79 -8.36
CA VAL A 51 -5.34 -2.74 -9.65
C VAL A 51 -4.91 -3.89 -10.56
N LEU A 52 -3.61 -4.20 -10.62
CA LEU A 52 -3.11 -5.34 -11.39
C LEU A 52 -3.63 -6.68 -10.84
N ALA A 53 -3.61 -6.86 -9.52
CA ALA A 53 -4.13 -8.07 -8.89
C ALA A 53 -5.64 -8.24 -9.11
N TRP A 54 -6.39 -7.13 -9.05
CA TRP A 54 -7.80 -7.11 -9.37
C TRP A 54 -8.05 -7.44 -10.85
N ALA A 55 -7.31 -6.81 -11.77
CA ALA A 55 -7.45 -7.05 -13.21
C ALA A 55 -7.13 -8.50 -13.57
N TYR A 56 -6.06 -9.07 -12.99
CA TYR A 56 -5.71 -10.48 -13.19
C TYR A 56 -6.83 -11.41 -12.72
N GLN A 57 -7.51 -11.09 -11.63
CA GLN A 57 -8.55 -11.95 -11.09
C GLN A 57 -9.93 -11.79 -11.75
N ASN A 58 -10.18 -10.67 -12.43
CA ASN A 58 -11.46 -10.42 -13.11
C ASN A 58 -11.41 -10.62 -14.63
N ASN A 59 -10.20 -10.66 -15.22
CA ASN A 59 -10.01 -11.00 -16.63
C ASN A 59 -9.81 -12.51 -16.87
N TYR A 60 -10.00 -13.35 -15.83
CA TYR A 60 -10.04 -14.81 -15.88
C TYR A 60 -11.30 -15.35 -15.21
#